data_AF-A0A518C5F6-F1
#
_entry.id   AF-A0A518C5F6-F1
#
_cell.length_a   1.000
_cell.length_b   1.000
_cell.length_c   1.000
_cell.angle_alpha   90.00
_cell.angle_beta   90.00
_cell.angle_gamma   90.00
#
_symmetry.space_group_name_H-M   'P 1'
#
loop_
_entity.id
_entity.type
_entity.pdbx_description
1 polymer ?
#
loop_
_entity_poly.entity_id
_entity_poly.type
_entity_poly.pdbx_seq_one_letter_code
_entity_poly.pdbx_strand_id
1 'polypeptide(L)' 'MLVLSRKVGQTILIGNTEVHVLKIHGQVRLGIEAPKDVPIRRGEMDGPGQDESPRVPGDSPQPKAYRSAA' A
#
# COMPACT_ATOMS: atom_id res chain seq x y z
N MET A 1 -5.82 -12.83 14.54
CA MET A 1 -4.38 -13.15 14.44
C MET A 1 -4.25 -14.61 14.00
N LEU A 2 -3.56 -14.87 12.89
CA LEU A 2 -3.27 -16.22 12.40
C LEU A 2 -1.77 -16.49 12.54
N VAL A 3 -1.39 -17.64 13.09
CA VAL A 3 0.01 -18.01 13.36
C VAL A 3 0.38 -19.21 12.52
N LEU A 4 1.45 -19.09 11.72
CA LEU A 4 1.93 -20.14 10.82
C LEU A 4 3.44 -20.32 10.99
N SER A 5 3.87 -21.57 11.21
CA SER A 5 5.29 -21.92 11.17
C SER A 5 5.69 -22.29 9.75
N ARG A 6 6.64 -21.55 9.15
CA ARG A 6 7.17 -21.81 7.81
C ARG A 6 8.65 -22.16 7.84
N LYS A 7 9.07 -23.04 6.93
CA LYS A 7 10.48 -23.35 6.64
C LYS A 7 10.96 -22.53 5.44
N VAL A 8 12.27 -22.48 5.25
CA VAL A 8 12.89 -21.92 4.04
C VAL A 8 12.32 -22.61 2.80
N GLY A 9 11.99 -21.82 1.78
CA GLY A 9 11.36 -22.28 0.54
C GLY A 9 9.85 -22.47 0.62
N GLN A 10 9.22 -22.19 1.77
CA GLN A 10 7.75 -22.21 1.88
C GLN A 10 7.16 -20.83 1.68
N THR A 11 5.91 -20.82 1.18
CA THR A 11 5.16 -19.62 0.85
C THR A 11 3.88 -19.54 1.69
N ILE A 12 3.47 -18.31 1.97
CA ILE A 12 2.18 -17.96 2.57
C ILE A 12 1.41 -17.13 1.54
N LEU A 13 0.16 -17.51 1.27
CA LEU A 13 -0.73 -16.76 0.40
C LEU A 13 -1.67 -15.89 1.23
N ILE A 14 -1.77 -14.61 0.91
CA ILE A 14 -2.65 -13.64 1.55
C ILE A 14 -3.43 -12.91 0.47
N GLY A 15 -4.65 -13.37 0.16
CA GLY A 15 -5.42 -12.83 -0.96
C GLY A 15 -4.67 -13.00 -2.28
N ASN A 16 -4.29 -11.88 -2.90
CA ASN A 16 -3.53 -11.83 -4.15
C ASN A 16 -2.03 -11.57 -3.94
N THR A 17 -1.55 -11.73 -2.71
CA THR A 17 -0.15 -11.49 -2.33
C THR A 17 0.51 -12.79 -1.89
N GLU A 18 1.75 -13.00 -2.31
CA GLU A 18 2.57 -14.12 -1.90
C GLU A 18 3.73 -13.67 -1.00
N VAL A 19 3.95 -14.38 0.10
CA VAL A 19 5.07 -14.16 1.01
C VAL A 19 5.93 -15.40 1.06
N HIS A 20 7.16 -15.29 0.55
CA HIS A 20 8.13 -16.36 0.41
C HIS A 20 9.19 -16.29 1.50
N VAL A 21 9.45 -17.40 2.20
CA VAL A 21 10.54 -17.48 3.17
C VAL A 21 11.83 -17.87 2.45
N LEU A 22 12.67 -16.88 2.13
CA LEU A 22 13.86 -17.09 1.30
C LEU A 22 15.04 -17.67 2.09
N LYS A 23 15.26 -17.20 3.33
CA LYS A 23 16.35 -17.68 4.19
C LYS A 23 16.07 -17.35 5.65
N ILE A 24 16.57 -18.20 6.55
CA ILE A 24 16.54 -17.98 7.99
C ILE A 24 17.99 -18.08 8.48
N HIS A 25 18.58 -16.96 8.92
CA HIS A 25 19.91 -16.94 9.53
C HIS A 25 20.04 -15.74 10.46
N GLY A 26 19.64 -15.91 11.73
CA GLY A 26 19.48 -14.82 12.71
C GLY A 26 18.28 -13.92 12.37
N GLN A 27 18.28 -13.35 11.18
CA GLN A 27 17.16 -12.64 10.57
C GLN A 27 16.50 -13.51 9.49
N VAL A 28 15.22 -13.23 9.25
CA VAL A 28 14.45 -13.88 8.20
C VAL A 28 14.45 -12.99 6.96
N ARG A 29 14.80 -13.57 5.82
CA ARG A 29 14.62 -12.92 4.52
C ARG A 29 13.27 -13.33 3.95
N LEU A 30 12.39 -12.36 3.76
CA LEU A 30 11.08 -12.54 3.16
C LEU A 30 11.11 -11.92 1.76
N GLY A 31 10.65 -12.69 0.77
CA GLY A 31 10.25 -12.16 -0.53
C GLY A 31 8.75 -11.89 -0.48
N ILE A 32 8.31 -10.71 -0.93
CA ILE A 32 6.89 -10.37 -0.98
C ILE A 32 6.58 -10.03 -2.44
N GLU A 33 5.65 -10.76 -3.03
CA GLU A 33 5.12 -10.51 -4.36
C GLU A 33 3.67 -10.08 -4.24
N ALA A 34 3.39 -8.84 -4.58
CA ALA A 34 2.06 -8.25 -4.50
C ALA A 34 1.80 -7.41 -5.76
N PRO A 35 0.53 -7.23 -6.15
CA PRO A 35 0.17 -6.31 -7.22
C PRO A 35 0.42 -4.85 -6.80
N LYS A 36 0.54 -3.96 -7.79
CA LYS A 36 1.01 -2.57 -7.60
C LYS A 36 0.12 -1.71 -6.70
N ASP A 37 -1.14 -2.08 -6.56
CA ASP A 37 -2.14 -1.43 -5.73
C ASP A 37 -1.99 -1.74 -4.24
N VAL A 38 -1.23 -2.79 -3.89
CA VAL A 38 -0.98 -3.17 -2.50
C VAL A 38 0.35 -2.57 -2.03
N PRO A 39 0.34 -1.53 -1.17
CA PRO A 39 1.57 -0.95 -0.64
C PRO A 39 2.25 -1.91 0.33
N ILE A 40 3.55 -2.14 0.12
CA ILE A 40 4.40 -2.93 1.03
C ILE A 40 5.32 -1.97 1.77
N ARG A 41 5.20 -1.93 3.11
CA ARG A 41 6.04 -1.11 3.98
C ARG A 41 6.64 -1.94 5.11
N ARG A 42 7.71 -1.41 5.71
CA ARG A 42 8.32 -1.98 6.92
C ARG A 42 7.64 -1.37 8.13
N GLY A 43 7.08 -2.20 9.02
CA GLY A 43 6.27 -1.72 10.14
C GLY A 43 7.04 -0.83 11.12
N GLU A 44 8.37 -0.94 11.19
CA GLU A 44 9.21 -0.05 11.99
C GLU A 44 9.40 1.35 11.36
N MET A 45 9.02 1.54 10.10
CA MET A 45 9.12 2.83 9.38
C MET A 45 7.79 3.60 9.33
N ASP A 46 6.71 3.01 9.84
CA ASP A 46 5.42 3.70 9.94
C ASP A 46 5.42 4.64 11.16
N GLY A 47 5.86 5.88 10.94
CA GLY A 47 5.38 7.00 11.76
C GLY A 47 3.87 7.20 11.52
N PRO A 48 3.11 7.78 12.46
CA PRO A 48 1.70 8.07 12.26
C PRO A 48 1.55 9.16 11.20
N GLY A 49 1.42 8.78 9.94
CA GLY A 49 1.32 9.74 8.85
C GLY A 49 1.12 9.07 7.50
N GLN A 50 -0.01 9.43 6.89
CA GLN A 50 -0.29 9.32 5.46
C GLN A 50 -0.92 8.00 4.98
N ASP A 51 -2.07 7.67 5.56
CA ASP A 51 -3.24 7.32 4.73
C ASP A 51 -3.97 8.62 4.31
N GLU A 52 -3.27 9.52 3.63
CA GLU A 52 -3.93 10.62 2.92
C GLU A 52 -4.17 10.12 1.50
N SER A 53 -5.29 9.43 1.32
CA SER A 53 -5.91 9.38 -0.02
C SER A 53 -5.98 10.81 -0.54
N PRO A 54 -5.52 11.12 -1.76
CA PRO A 54 -5.57 12.47 -2.28
C PRO A 54 -7.03 12.93 -2.30
N ARG A 55 -7.41 13.80 -1.36
CA ARG A 55 -8.64 14.57 -1.45
C ARG A 55 -8.44 15.48 -2.65
N VAL A 56 -9.08 15.18 -3.77
CA VAL A 56 -9.07 16.07 -4.95
C VAL A 56 -9.86 17.32 -4.57
N PRO A 57 -9.24 18.49 -4.34
CA PRO A 57 -9.97 19.72 -4.02
C PRO A 57 -10.04 20.53 -5.31
N GLY A 58 -11.11 20.36 -6.09
CA GLY A 58 -11.15 21.00 -7.40
C GLY A 58 -12.46 21.01 -8.16
N ASP A 59 -13.58 20.54 -7.61
CA ASP A 59 -14.88 20.75 -8.27
C ASP A 59 -15.57 21.97 -7.65
N SER A 60 -15.35 23.12 -8.27
CA SER A 60 -16.20 24.29 -8.09
C SER A 60 -16.47 24.85 -9.48
N PRO A 61 -17.67 24.63 -10.05
CA PRO A 61 -18.03 25.25 -11.32
C PRO A 61 -18.21 26.75 -11.09
N GLN A 62 -17.25 27.56 -11.54
CA GLN A 62 -17.42 29.02 -11.57
C GLN A 62 -18.44 29.39 -12.66
N PRO A 63 -19.53 30.10 -12.35
CA PRO A 63 -20.43 30.62 -13.36
C PRO A 63 -19.72 31.75 -14.11
N LYS A 64 -19.56 31.58 -15.43
CA LYS A 64 -19.01 32.61 -16.32
C LYS A 64 -19.97 33.80 -16.36
N ALA A 65 -19.59 34.90 -15.72
CA ALA A 65 -20.31 36.16 -15.78
C ALA A 65 -20.37 36.64 -17.25
N TYR A 66 -21.58 36.73 -17.79
CA TYR A 66 -21.84 37.20 -19.14
C TYR A 66 -21.52 38.70 -19.20
N ARG A 67 -20.68 39.12 -20.15
CA ARG A 67 -20.40 40.53 -20.44
C ARG A 67 -21.63 41.17 -21.08
N SER A 68 -22.02 42.34 -20.58
CA SER A 68 -22.81 43.35 -21.31
C SER A 68 -22.37 44.70 -20.73
N ALA A 69 -21.67 45.61 -21.41
CA ALA A 69 -21.92 46.25 -22.71
C ALA A 69 -23.26 47.00 -22.74
N ALA A 70 -23.27 48.24 -22.24
CA ALA A 70 -23.95 49.43 -22.76
C ALA A 70 -23.67 50.62 -21.85
#